data_AF-A0A7V2J6D4-F1
#
_entry.id   AF-A0A7V2J6D4-F1
#
_cell.length_a   1.000
_cell.length_b   1.000
_cell.length_c   1.000
_cell.angle_alpha   90.00
_cell.angle_beta   90.00
_cell.angle_gamma   90.00
#
_symmetry.space_group_name_H-M   'P 1'
#
loop_
_entity.id
_entity.type
_entity.pdbx_description
1 polymer ?
#
loop_
_entity_poly.entity_id
_entity_poly.type
_entity_poly.pdbx_seq_one_letter_code
_entity_poly.pdbx_strand_id
1 'polypeptide(L)'
;MEKIIDRESVFNFFKTTATKPVSVREVARDLNVDKTEVQTLKRILRTLTKSGDIYRTKTGLFGLIDKMNLFTGAFEAHKDGFGFVISEKSGMRDLFIPPRKTLGAMTGDRVVARVESPVRMEGSIIKILERGQQRIIGELCREKNSFYVKPKGKRVPFFVMINPADRHGAKDGDKVVVEITSFPTEVKPPEGKVVKILPHITEPAQEIELIIEEYSLPGNFPPGVRQETAGFSPKASLQNRVDCRKLMTVTIDGETAKDFDDAVSIERTENGYILYVHIADVSHYVPWDSKLDMEARQRGTSVYFPGNVIPMLPERLSNDLCSLVPHMDRMTVTAEMHFDKNGVMIDKAFYTSIINSNERLTYTSVKKVLGDKDRDERKKYGHLLKDLDIMEELYTLLRKQRIKRGSLDFDLPEPEILLDIQGNPEAILKAERNLAHMMIEDFMIAANEAVGSHIEKLGIPSLYRVHEKPDTAKLEELKPIFNSL
;
A
#
# COMPACT_ATOMS: atom_id res chain seq x y z
N MET A 1 13.12 39.51 -9.65
CA MET A 1 12.73 38.35 -8.83
C MET A 1 13.97 37.50 -8.66
N GLU A 2 14.57 37.54 -7.47
CA GLU A 2 15.70 36.65 -7.13
C GLU A 2 15.22 35.21 -7.26
N LYS A 3 15.88 34.44 -8.12
CA LYS A 3 15.49 33.06 -8.40
C LYS A 3 16.03 32.19 -7.28
N ILE A 4 15.24 32.03 -6.22
CA ILE A 4 15.60 31.19 -5.06
C ILE A 4 15.91 29.78 -5.56
N ILE A 5 17.08 29.25 -5.16
CA ILE A 5 17.46 27.89 -5.56
C ILE A 5 16.57 26.85 -4.87
N ASP A 6 15.96 25.97 -5.67
CA ASP A 6 15.06 24.92 -5.19
C ASP A 6 15.48 23.52 -5.68
N ARG A 7 14.78 22.49 -5.19
CA ARG A 7 15.12 21.09 -5.54
C ARG A 7 14.93 20.80 -7.03
N GLU A 8 13.86 21.35 -7.61
CA GLU A 8 13.47 21.05 -8.99
C GLU A 8 14.44 21.66 -10.00
N SER A 9 14.87 22.91 -9.79
CA SER A 9 15.88 23.59 -10.61
C SER A 9 17.22 22.85 -10.61
N VAL A 10 17.69 22.40 -9.43
CA VAL A 10 18.93 21.62 -9.32
C VAL A 10 18.79 20.25 -10.00
N PHE A 11 17.66 19.56 -9.84
CA PHE A 11 17.44 18.27 -10.50
C PHE A 11 17.35 18.42 -12.03
N ASN A 12 16.65 19.45 -12.51
CA ASN A 12 16.53 19.77 -13.94
C ASN A 12 17.90 20.10 -14.55
N PHE A 13 18.78 20.80 -13.85
CA PHE A 13 20.15 21.03 -14.30
C PHE A 13 20.88 19.73 -14.62
N PHE A 14 20.79 18.71 -13.75
CA PHE A 14 21.40 17.43 -14.07
C PHE A 14 20.72 16.76 -15.27
N LYS A 15 19.38 16.84 -15.37
CA LYS A 15 18.58 16.24 -16.45
C LYS A 15 18.93 16.80 -17.82
N THR A 16 18.95 18.12 -17.95
CA THR A 16 19.07 18.78 -19.26
C THR A 16 20.49 19.27 -19.56
N THR A 17 21.23 19.72 -18.55
CA THR A 17 22.45 20.53 -18.77
C THR A 17 23.72 19.72 -18.49
N ALA A 18 23.78 18.98 -17.38
CA ALA A 18 24.96 18.20 -17.05
C ALA A 18 25.09 16.96 -17.95
N THR A 19 26.12 16.93 -18.79
CA THR A 19 26.46 15.77 -19.66
C THR A 19 27.49 14.83 -19.03
N LYS A 20 28.20 15.29 -18.00
CA LYS A 20 29.21 14.55 -17.23
C LYS A 20 29.07 14.84 -15.74
N PRO A 21 29.66 14.02 -14.84
CA PRO A 21 29.68 14.32 -13.42
C PRO A 21 30.39 15.64 -13.13
N VAL A 22 29.76 16.53 -12.35
CA VAL A 22 30.22 17.89 -12.05
C VAL A 22 30.39 18.13 -10.56
N SER A 23 31.32 18.99 -10.19
CA SER A 23 31.58 19.39 -8.81
C SER A 23 30.55 20.38 -8.28
N VAL A 24 30.45 20.55 -6.96
CA VAL A 24 29.59 21.58 -6.34
C VAL A 24 29.89 22.98 -6.88
N ARG A 25 31.16 23.26 -7.21
CA ARG A 25 31.59 24.56 -7.76
C ARG A 25 31.07 24.78 -9.17
N GLU A 26 31.05 23.74 -10.00
CA GLU A 26 30.51 23.80 -11.35
C GLU A 26 28.98 23.94 -11.32
N VAL A 27 28.29 23.18 -10.46
CA VAL A 27 26.84 23.33 -10.27
C VAL A 27 26.49 24.75 -9.81
N ALA A 28 27.23 25.29 -8.83
CA ALA A 28 27.01 26.65 -8.35
C ALA A 28 27.27 27.71 -9.44
N ARG A 29 28.28 27.50 -10.29
CA ARG A 29 28.60 28.41 -11.40
C ARG A 29 27.50 28.37 -12.46
N ASP A 30 27.10 27.20 -12.91
CA ASP A 30 26.18 27.04 -14.04
C ASP A 30 24.75 27.43 -13.67
N LEU A 31 24.37 27.30 -12.40
CA LEU A 31 23.09 27.78 -11.86
C LEU A 31 23.13 29.23 -11.37
N ASN A 32 24.26 29.94 -11.50
CA ASN A 32 24.47 31.29 -10.97
C ASN A 32 24.07 31.44 -9.48
N VAL A 33 24.50 30.49 -8.65
CA VAL A 33 24.17 30.44 -7.23
C VAL A 33 25.01 31.42 -6.44
N ASP A 34 24.35 32.30 -5.69
CA ASP A 34 25.01 33.27 -4.84
C ASP A 34 25.74 32.63 -3.66
N LYS A 35 26.77 33.31 -3.14
CA LYS A 35 27.59 32.80 -2.02
C LYS A 35 26.75 32.49 -0.77
N THR A 36 25.67 33.22 -0.55
CA THR A 36 24.72 33.05 0.55
C THR A 36 23.89 31.77 0.40
N GLU A 37 23.65 31.29 -0.83
CA GLU A 37 22.82 30.13 -1.14
C GLU A 37 23.61 28.83 -1.31
N VAL A 38 24.94 28.87 -1.29
CA VAL A 38 25.81 27.68 -1.45
C VAL A 38 25.51 26.60 -0.38
N GLN A 39 25.15 27.01 0.84
CA GLN A 39 24.73 26.05 1.88
C GLN A 39 23.41 25.37 1.53
N THR A 40 22.45 26.12 0.97
CA THR A 40 21.18 25.60 0.48
C THR A 40 21.40 24.60 -0.67
N LEU A 41 22.25 24.94 -1.64
CA LEU A 41 22.63 24.03 -2.72
C LEU A 41 23.23 22.73 -2.18
N LYS A 42 24.17 22.80 -1.22
CA LYS A 42 24.75 21.60 -0.59
C LYS A 42 23.70 20.74 0.09
N ARG A 43 22.70 21.35 0.74
CA ARG A 43 21.57 20.63 1.35
C ARG A 43 20.71 19.94 0.28
N ILE A 44 20.36 20.64 -0.80
CA ILE A 44 19.59 20.08 -1.93
C ILE A 44 20.34 18.91 -2.58
N LEU A 45 21.63 19.06 -2.88
CA LEU A 45 22.46 17.98 -3.44
C LEU A 45 22.52 16.76 -2.51
N ARG A 46 22.57 16.97 -1.19
CA ARG A 46 22.49 15.86 -0.21
C ARG A 46 21.13 15.18 -0.27
N THR A 47 20.03 15.92 -0.32
CA THR A 47 18.68 15.37 -0.45
C THR A 47 18.53 14.55 -1.72
N LEU A 48 18.92 15.11 -2.88
CA LEU A 48 18.90 14.41 -4.17
C LEU A 48 19.82 13.17 -4.19
N THR A 49 20.94 13.20 -3.47
CA THR A 49 21.83 12.03 -3.34
C THR A 49 21.20 10.95 -2.44
N LYS A 50 20.44 11.36 -1.41
CA LYS A 50 19.78 10.44 -0.49
C LYS A 50 18.56 9.78 -1.15
N SER A 51 17.82 10.53 -1.95
CA SER A 51 16.69 9.99 -2.73
C SER A 51 17.12 9.08 -3.88
N GLY A 52 18.40 9.08 -4.26
CA GLY A 52 18.89 8.32 -5.41
C GLY A 52 18.68 9.02 -6.76
N ASP A 53 18.29 10.29 -6.77
CA ASP A 53 18.10 11.06 -8.00
C ASP A 53 19.45 11.34 -8.70
N ILE A 54 20.50 11.54 -7.90
CA ILE A 54 21.86 11.78 -8.37
C ILE A 54 22.86 10.94 -7.55
N TYR A 55 23.98 10.59 -8.16
CA TYR A 55 25.06 9.88 -7.50
C TYR A 55 26.26 10.80 -7.25
N ARG A 56 26.80 10.75 -6.03
CA ARG A 56 28.07 11.42 -5.67
C ARG A 56 29.23 10.42 -5.74
N THR A 57 30.20 10.69 -6.61
CA THR A 57 31.41 9.88 -6.77
C THR A 57 32.36 10.01 -5.57
N LYS A 58 33.31 9.08 -5.44
CA LYS A 58 34.39 9.16 -4.44
C LYS A 58 35.23 10.43 -4.57
N THR A 59 35.38 10.96 -5.78
CA THR A 59 36.09 12.22 -6.08
C THR A 59 35.25 13.48 -5.79
N GLY A 60 34.00 13.32 -5.34
CA GLY A 60 33.13 14.43 -4.95
C GLY A 60 32.35 15.08 -6.09
N LEU A 61 32.29 14.44 -7.27
CA LEU A 61 31.48 14.88 -8.41
C LEU A 61 30.07 14.30 -8.31
N PHE A 62 29.09 15.00 -8.88
CA PHE A 62 27.67 14.64 -8.89
C PHE A 62 27.21 14.41 -10.32
N GLY A 63 26.42 13.36 -10.56
CA GLY A 63 25.84 13.09 -11.87
C GLY A 63 24.53 12.31 -11.77
N LEU A 64 23.77 12.33 -12.86
CA LEU A 64 22.56 11.51 -12.98
C LEU A 64 22.92 10.04 -13.09
N ILE A 65 22.18 9.21 -12.36
CA ILE A 65 22.31 7.75 -12.37
C ILE A 65 22.17 7.20 -13.80
N ASP A 66 21.15 7.66 -14.53
CA ASP A 66 20.86 7.25 -15.91
C ASP A 66 22.00 7.57 -16.89
N LYS A 67 22.74 8.66 -16.65
CA LYS A 67 23.85 9.08 -17.53
C LYS A 67 25.19 8.41 -17.15
N MET A 68 25.22 7.58 -16.10
CA MET A 68 26.44 7.00 -15.53
C MET A 68 26.50 5.47 -15.62
N ASN A 69 25.63 4.83 -16.42
CA ASN A 69 25.44 3.37 -16.44
C ASN A 69 25.18 2.79 -15.04
N LEU A 70 24.45 3.54 -14.22
CA LEU A 70 24.05 3.13 -12.89
C LEU A 70 22.61 2.64 -12.91
N PHE A 71 22.34 1.65 -12.07
CA PHE A 71 21.07 0.96 -11.94
C PHE A 71 20.63 1.05 -10.48
N THR A 72 19.43 1.55 -10.22
CA THR A 72 18.87 1.66 -8.86
C THR A 72 17.69 0.73 -8.68
N GLY A 73 17.63 0.13 -7.50
CA GLY A 73 16.59 -0.84 -7.21
C GLY A 73 16.71 -1.48 -5.84
N ALA A 74 15.75 -2.34 -5.54
CA ALA A 74 15.79 -3.21 -4.37
C ALA A 74 16.64 -4.44 -4.68
N PHE A 75 17.55 -4.80 -3.79
CA PHE A 75 18.33 -6.01 -3.89
C PHE A 75 17.55 -7.21 -3.35
N GLU A 76 17.50 -8.30 -4.11
CA GLU A 76 17.00 -9.61 -3.69
C GLU A 76 18.16 -10.61 -3.64
N ALA A 77 18.52 -11.05 -2.45
CA ALA A 77 19.61 -12.01 -2.26
C ALA A 77 19.14 -13.44 -2.54
N HIS A 78 20.02 -14.24 -3.16
CA HIS A 78 19.86 -15.67 -3.32
C HIS A 78 20.72 -16.43 -2.30
N LYS A 79 20.29 -17.64 -1.94
CA LYS A 79 20.98 -18.51 -0.98
C LYS A 79 22.43 -18.86 -1.36
N ASP A 80 22.74 -18.84 -2.66
CA ASP A 80 24.09 -19.14 -3.19
C ASP A 80 25.01 -17.90 -3.20
N GLY A 81 24.57 -16.79 -2.60
CA GLY A 81 25.36 -15.58 -2.39
C GLY A 81 25.25 -14.53 -3.49
N PHE A 82 24.75 -14.88 -4.68
CA PHE A 82 24.41 -13.90 -5.72
C PHE A 82 23.07 -13.20 -5.39
N GLY A 83 22.67 -12.22 -6.19
CA GLY A 83 21.33 -11.65 -6.10
C GLY A 83 20.93 -10.89 -7.35
N PHE A 84 19.76 -10.28 -7.30
CA PHE A 84 19.22 -9.44 -8.36
C PHE A 84 18.91 -8.05 -7.82
N VAL A 85 19.13 -7.01 -8.63
CA VAL A 85 18.60 -5.67 -8.36
C VAL A 85 17.36 -5.50 -9.21
N ILE A 86 16.21 -5.41 -8.56
CA ILE A 86 14.90 -5.19 -9.18
C ILE A 86 14.76 -3.68 -9.39
N SER A 87 14.63 -3.26 -10.65
CA SER A 87 14.59 -1.84 -11.01
C SER A 87 13.42 -1.12 -10.34
N GLU A 88 13.65 0.12 -9.90
CA GLU A 88 12.56 1.04 -9.53
C GLU A 88 11.73 1.50 -10.75
N LYS A 89 12.26 1.31 -11.96
CA LYS A 89 11.58 1.66 -13.21
C LYS A 89 10.85 0.45 -13.77
N SER A 90 9.54 0.60 -13.95
CA SER A 90 8.70 -0.45 -14.55
C SER A 90 9.18 -0.85 -15.95
N GLY A 91 9.06 -2.14 -16.26
CA GLY A 91 9.39 -2.72 -17.56
C GLY A 91 10.89 -2.94 -17.82
N MET A 92 11.77 -2.71 -16.83
CA MET A 92 13.19 -3.05 -16.94
C MET A 92 13.45 -4.47 -16.46
N ARG A 93 14.38 -5.16 -17.15
CA ARG A 93 14.89 -6.46 -16.69
C ARG A 93 15.71 -6.27 -15.40
N ASP A 94 15.66 -7.27 -14.53
CA ASP A 94 16.46 -7.29 -13.31
C ASP A 94 17.96 -7.39 -13.62
N LEU A 95 18.78 -6.74 -12.80
CA LEU A 95 20.23 -6.77 -12.91
C LEU A 95 20.81 -7.86 -12.01
N PHE A 96 21.41 -8.89 -12.60
CA PHE A 96 22.13 -9.94 -11.88
C PHE A 96 23.42 -9.41 -11.25
N ILE A 97 23.63 -9.74 -9.97
CA ILE A 97 24.82 -9.39 -9.20
C ILE A 97 25.50 -10.68 -8.70
N PRO A 98 26.71 -10.99 -9.19
CA PRO A 98 27.47 -12.15 -8.72
C PRO A 98 27.83 -12.10 -7.22
N PRO A 99 28.14 -13.24 -6.57
CA PRO A 99 28.34 -13.30 -5.11
C PRO A 99 29.39 -12.34 -4.53
N ARG A 100 30.47 -12.09 -5.27
CA ARG A 100 31.58 -11.20 -4.86
C ARG A 100 31.37 -9.74 -5.25
N LYS A 101 30.18 -9.37 -5.71
CA LYS A 101 29.86 -8.03 -6.21
C LYS A 101 28.64 -7.43 -5.51
N THR A 102 28.21 -8.01 -4.39
CA THR A 102 27.02 -7.59 -3.64
C THR A 102 27.30 -6.48 -2.63
N LEU A 103 28.56 -6.20 -2.30
CA LEU A 103 28.95 -5.23 -1.27
C LEU A 103 28.28 -5.50 0.10
N GLY A 104 27.93 -6.76 0.39
CA GLY A 104 27.19 -7.11 1.61
C GLY A 104 25.76 -6.54 1.65
N ALA A 105 25.14 -6.34 0.48
CA ALA A 105 23.73 -6.02 0.40
C ALA A 105 22.87 -7.21 0.87
N MET A 106 21.80 -6.90 1.58
CA MET A 106 20.80 -7.85 2.05
C MET A 106 19.50 -7.69 1.27
N THR A 107 18.66 -8.72 1.27
CA THR A 107 17.33 -8.64 0.66
C THR A 107 16.57 -7.43 1.21
N GLY A 108 15.98 -6.63 0.32
CA GLY A 108 15.26 -5.39 0.65
C GLY A 108 16.15 -4.15 0.72
N ASP A 109 17.49 -4.28 0.69
CA ASP A 109 18.37 -3.11 0.62
C ASP A 109 18.13 -2.35 -0.68
N ARG A 110 18.01 -1.02 -0.59
CA ARG A 110 17.97 -0.15 -1.75
C ARG A 110 19.39 0.17 -2.17
N VAL A 111 19.76 -0.16 -3.41
CA VAL A 111 21.16 -0.13 -3.85
C VAL A 111 21.33 0.67 -5.14
N VAL A 112 22.57 1.14 -5.34
CA VAL A 112 23.08 1.59 -6.64
C VAL A 112 24.05 0.52 -7.13
N ALA A 113 23.77 -0.04 -8.29
CA ALA A 113 24.64 -0.94 -9.01
C ALA A 113 25.20 -0.27 -10.26
N ARG A 114 26.39 -0.69 -10.69
CA ARG A 114 26.97 -0.36 -11.99
C ARG A 114 26.69 -1.49 -12.95
N VAL A 115 26.13 -1.18 -14.12
CA VAL A 115 25.94 -2.15 -15.19
C VAL A 115 27.29 -2.39 -15.88
N GLU A 116 27.74 -3.63 -15.89
CA GLU A 116 29.00 -4.04 -16.53
C GLU A 116 28.75 -4.74 -17.87
N SER A 117 27.63 -5.47 -17.98
CA SER A 117 27.17 -6.09 -19.23
C SER A 117 25.69 -5.83 -19.48
N PRO A 118 25.34 -4.86 -20.36
CA PRO A 118 23.94 -4.57 -20.70
C PRO A 118 23.22 -5.74 -21.39
N VAL A 119 23.96 -6.58 -22.14
CA VAL A 119 23.38 -7.73 -22.84
C VAL A 119 22.92 -8.80 -21.85
N ARG A 120 23.80 -9.16 -20.91
CA ARG A 120 23.54 -10.17 -19.88
C ARG A 120 22.78 -9.63 -18.67
N MET A 121 22.58 -8.31 -18.60
CA MET A 121 22.09 -7.63 -17.40
C MET A 121 22.89 -8.04 -16.16
N GLU A 122 24.21 -7.90 -16.22
CA GLU A 122 25.13 -8.21 -15.12
C GLU A 122 25.84 -6.96 -14.61
N GLY A 123 26.04 -6.84 -13.30
CA GLY A 123 26.68 -5.69 -12.68
C GLY A 123 27.28 -5.91 -11.29
N SER A 124 27.65 -4.82 -10.65
CA SER A 124 28.19 -4.78 -9.29
C SER A 124 27.55 -3.70 -8.44
N ILE A 125 27.27 -4.00 -7.17
CA ILE A 125 26.78 -3.02 -6.20
C ILE A 125 27.92 -2.11 -5.81
N ILE A 126 27.73 -0.81 -6.02
CA ILE A 126 28.72 0.23 -5.70
C ILE A 126 28.36 1.02 -4.45
N LYS A 127 27.09 1.00 -4.05
CA LYS A 127 26.59 1.70 -2.87
C LYS A 127 25.26 1.13 -2.41
N ILE A 128 25.10 1.03 -1.10
CA ILE A 128 23.82 0.75 -0.46
C ILE A 128 23.26 2.10 0.01
N LEU A 129 22.10 2.50 -0.51
CA LEU A 129 21.44 3.76 -0.21
C LEU A 129 20.68 3.70 1.11
N GLU A 130 19.97 2.59 1.30
CA GLU A 130 19.10 2.34 2.44
C GLU A 130 19.11 0.86 2.79
N ARG A 131 19.14 0.55 4.09
CA ARG A 131 19.10 -0.82 4.58
C ARG A 131 17.64 -1.25 4.73
N GLY A 132 17.26 -2.32 4.06
CA GLY A 132 15.87 -2.81 4.04
C GLY A 132 15.50 -3.50 5.34
N GLN A 133 16.42 -4.28 5.91
CA GLN A 133 16.17 -5.04 7.13
C GLN A 133 17.21 -4.71 8.20
N GLN A 134 16.75 -4.09 9.30
CA GLN A 134 17.59 -3.78 10.46
C GLN A 134 17.42 -4.79 11.61
N ARG A 135 16.30 -5.53 11.61
CA ARG A 135 15.97 -6.52 12.62
C ARG A 135 15.70 -7.87 11.98
N ILE A 136 16.19 -8.93 12.61
CA ILE A 136 16.03 -10.32 12.15
C ILE A 136 15.42 -11.13 13.27
N ILE A 137 14.40 -11.93 12.94
CA ILE A 137 13.90 -12.98 13.81
C ILE A 137 14.64 -14.28 13.53
N GLY A 138 15.05 -14.96 14.58
CA GLY A 138 15.68 -16.26 14.47
C GLY A 138 15.75 -17.01 15.78
N GLU A 139 16.41 -18.16 15.74
CA GLU A 139 16.72 -18.96 16.92
C GLU A 139 18.15 -18.66 17.37
N LEU A 140 18.34 -18.35 18.65
CA LEU A 140 19.66 -18.19 19.24
C LEU A 140 20.29 -19.56 19.45
N CYS A 141 21.39 -19.82 18.77
CA CYS A 141 22.17 -21.04 18.91
C CYS A 141 23.51 -20.75 19.58
N ARG A 142 23.96 -21.71 20.39
CA ARG A 142 25.27 -21.69 21.03
C ARG A 142 26.15 -22.80 20.47
N GLU A 143 27.32 -22.43 19.96
CA GLU A 143 28.37 -23.39 19.60
C GLU A 143 29.64 -23.08 20.40
N LYS A 144 29.97 -23.97 21.34
CA LYS A 144 31.07 -23.78 22.31
C LYS A 144 30.90 -22.46 23.10
N ASN A 145 31.72 -21.45 22.79
CA ASN A 145 31.71 -20.12 23.41
C ASN A 145 31.17 -19.02 22.48
N SER A 146 30.73 -19.38 21.27
CA SER A 146 30.16 -18.45 20.31
C SER A 146 28.63 -18.56 20.32
N PHE A 147 27.96 -17.41 20.21
CA PHE A 147 26.52 -17.34 20.03
C PHE A 147 26.24 -16.76 18.66
N TYR A 148 25.23 -17.30 18.00
CA TYR A 148 24.75 -16.77 16.73
C TYR A 148 23.24 -16.99 16.63
N VAL A 149 22.57 -16.14 15.85
CA VAL A 149 21.16 -16.30 15.54
C VAL A 149 21.01 -16.83 14.14
N LYS A 150 20.28 -17.94 14.02
CA LYS A 150 19.87 -18.52 12.74
C LYS A 150 18.54 -17.89 12.32
N PRO A 151 18.52 -17.09 11.25
CA PRO A 151 17.30 -16.43 10.80
C PRO A 151 16.20 -17.44 10.47
N LYS A 152 14.95 -17.07 10.75
CA LYS A 152 13.76 -17.81 10.30
C LYS A 152 13.53 -17.47 8.82
N GLY A 153 13.55 -18.49 7.95
CA GLY A 153 13.29 -18.34 6.50
C GLY A 153 14.44 -18.79 5.60
N LYS A 154 14.12 -19.45 4.48
CA LYS A 154 15.10 -20.07 3.57
C LYS A 154 15.94 -19.08 2.74
N ARG A 155 15.73 -17.76 2.90
CA ARG A 155 16.26 -16.70 2.02
C ARG A 155 17.40 -15.89 2.63
N VAL A 156 17.76 -16.12 3.88
CA VAL A 156 18.88 -15.42 4.54
C VAL A 156 20.05 -16.39 4.70
N PRO A 157 21.10 -16.30 3.85
CA PRO A 157 22.19 -17.29 3.83
C PRO A 157 23.26 -17.08 4.90
N PHE A 158 22.99 -16.25 5.91
CA PHE A 158 23.97 -15.91 6.94
C PHE A 158 23.39 -16.05 8.36
N PHE A 159 24.27 -16.41 9.29
CA PHE A 159 23.99 -16.31 10.72
C PHE A 159 24.37 -14.90 11.21
N VAL A 160 23.63 -14.38 12.19
CA VAL A 160 24.00 -13.13 12.85
C VAL A 160 24.80 -13.46 14.10
N MET A 161 26.06 -13.05 14.15
CA MET A 161 26.92 -13.29 15.31
C MET A 161 26.46 -12.42 16.49
N ILE A 162 26.34 -13.03 17.67
CA ILE A 162 25.92 -12.34 18.89
C ILE A 162 27.06 -12.42 19.90
N ASN A 163 27.52 -11.27 20.38
CA ASN A 163 28.49 -11.26 21.47
C ASN A 163 27.81 -11.76 22.76
N PRO A 164 28.53 -12.49 23.65
CA PRO A 164 27.94 -12.99 24.89
C PRO A 164 27.29 -11.93 25.79
N ALA A 165 27.78 -10.68 25.73
CA ALA A 165 27.22 -9.53 26.44
C ALA A 165 25.90 -9.01 25.83
N ASP A 166 25.74 -9.18 24.51
CA ASP A 166 24.61 -8.67 23.72
C ASP A 166 23.46 -9.68 23.60
N ARG A 167 23.44 -10.72 24.44
CA ARG A 167 22.35 -11.70 24.49
C ARG A 167 21.13 -11.25 25.29
N HIS A 168 21.29 -10.24 26.15
CA HIS A 168 20.21 -9.70 26.99
C HIS A 168 19.38 -10.78 27.74
N GLY A 169 20.06 -11.83 28.24
CA GLY A 169 19.42 -12.91 28.99
C GLY A 169 18.93 -14.10 28.16
N ALA A 170 18.99 -14.01 26.83
CA ALA A 170 18.58 -15.10 25.94
C ALA A 170 19.49 -16.34 26.09
N LYS A 171 18.84 -17.51 26.02
CA LYS A 171 19.41 -18.84 26.15
C LYS A 171 19.45 -19.55 24.79
N ASP A 172 20.22 -20.62 24.74
CA ASP A 172 20.27 -21.50 23.59
C ASP A 172 18.88 -22.10 23.30
N GLY A 173 18.43 -22.01 22.04
CA GLY A 173 17.10 -22.41 21.58
C GLY A 173 16.02 -21.32 21.69
N ASP A 174 16.29 -20.17 22.31
CA ASP A 174 15.31 -19.09 22.41
C ASP A 174 15.05 -18.48 21.03
N LYS A 175 13.77 -18.23 20.72
CA LYS A 175 13.41 -17.37 19.59
C LYS A 175 13.65 -15.92 19.99
N VAL A 176 14.36 -15.17 19.16
CA VAL A 176 14.78 -13.81 19.47
C VAL A 176 14.62 -12.88 18.27
N VAL A 177 14.37 -11.60 18.57
CA VAL A 177 14.55 -10.49 17.63
C VAL A 177 15.94 -9.90 17.86
N VAL A 178 16.74 -9.84 16.81
CA VAL A 178 18.09 -9.28 16.81
C VAL A 178 18.11 -7.99 16.01
N GLU A 179 18.66 -6.93 16.58
CA GLU A 179 19.02 -5.72 15.84
C GLU A 179 20.45 -5.87 15.30
N ILE A 180 20.62 -5.69 13.98
CA ILE A 180 21.91 -5.75 13.32
C ILE A 180 22.71 -4.50 13.71
N THR A 181 23.81 -4.71 14.43
CA THR A 181 24.73 -3.64 14.85
C THR A 181 25.85 -3.44 13.83
N SER A 182 26.23 -4.51 13.12
CA SER A 182 27.15 -4.45 11.98
C SER A 182 26.61 -5.30 10.83
N PHE A 183 26.36 -4.66 9.70
CA PHE A 183 25.91 -5.31 8.48
C PHE A 183 27.00 -6.21 7.86
N PRO A 184 26.62 -7.22 7.06
CA PRO A 184 27.60 -8.11 6.47
C PRO A 184 28.54 -7.36 5.51
N THR A 185 29.75 -7.88 5.39
CA THR A 185 30.72 -7.47 4.37
C THR A 185 31.18 -8.72 3.61
N GLU A 186 31.99 -8.57 2.57
CA GLU A 186 32.52 -9.72 1.82
C GLU A 186 33.31 -10.71 2.70
N VAL A 187 33.86 -10.24 3.82
CA VAL A 187 34.79 -11.01 4.68
C VAL A 187 34.26 -11.26 6.09
N LYS A 188 33.18 -10.60 6.50
CA LYS A 188 32.62 -10.73 7.85
C LYS A 188 31.11 -10.96 7.82
N PRO A 189 30.61 -11.94 8.58
CA PRO A 189 29.17 -12.10 8.81
C PRO A 189 28.62 -10.88 9.57
N PRO A 190 27.30 -10.66 9.56
CA PRO A 190 26.71 -9.61 10.36
C PRO A 190 26.84 -9.89 11.86
N GLU A 191 26.93 -8.82 12.63
CA GLU A 191 26.87 -8.86 14.09
C GLU A 191 25.60 -8.16 14.56
N GLY A 192 25.07 -8.57 15.71
CA GLY A 192 23.86 -7.99 16.27
C GLY A 192 23.74 -8.16 17.77
N LYS A 193 22.69 -7.53 18.31
CA LYS A 193 22.30 -7.63 19.72
C LYS A 193 20.86 -8.12 19.82
N VAL A 194 20.57 -8.96 20.80
CA VAL A 194 19.21 -9.39 21.11
C VAL A 194 18.45 -8.20 21.70
N VAL A 195 17.38 -7.78 21.04
CA VAL A 195 16.51 -6.68 21.52
C VAL A 195 15.22 -7.18 22.15
N LYS A 196 14.81 -8.41 21.83
CA LYS A 196 13.59 -9.02 22.37
C LYS A 196 13.73 -10.55 22.36
N ILE A 197 13.39 -11.18 23.48
CA ILE A 197 13.19 -12.62 23.56
C ILE A 197 11.72 -12.85 23.29
N LEU A 198 11.42 -13.68 22.30
CA LEU A 198 10.07 -13.98 21.89
C LEU A 198 9.52 -15.09 22.80
N PRO A 199 8.28 -14.96 23.28
CA PRO A 199 7.68 -15.96 24.15
C PRO A 199 7.57 -17.31 23.42
N HIS A 200 7.60 -18.39 24.18
CA HIS A 200 7.12 -19.68 23.66
C HIS A 200 5.65 -19.53 23.31
N ILE A 201 5.29 -19.89 22.07
CA ILE A 201 3.91 -19.76 21.58
C ILE A 201 3.04 -20.74 22.37
N THR A 202 2.22 -20.20 23.25
CA THR A 202 1.18 -20.94 23.97
C THR A 202 -0.22 -20.48 23.59
N GLU A 203 -0.33 -19.30 22.96
CA GLU A 203 -1.59 -18.66 22.59
C GLU A 203 -1.52 -18.08 21.17
N PRO A 204 -2.63 -18.10 20.39
CA PRO A 204 -2.68 -17.53 19.03
C PRO A 204 -2.27 -16.06 18.94
N ALA A 205 -2.59 -15.24 19.95
CA ALA A 205 -2.21 -13.82 19.97
C ALA A 205 -0.69 -13.61 19.89
N GLN A 206 0.10 -14.51 20.48
CA GLN A 206 1.56 -14.46 20.42
C GLN A 206 2.09 -14.81 19.02
N GLU A 207 1.36 -15.62 18.25
CA GLU A 207 1.69 -15.92 16.86
C GLU A 207 1.49 -14.71 15.95
N ILE A 208 0.41 -13.94 16.16
CA ILE A 208 0.21 -12.67 15.46
C ILE A 208 1.36 -11.70 15.77
N GLU A 209 1.74 -11.53 17.04
CA GLU A 209 2.85 -10.65 17.42
C GLU A 209 4.19 -11.06 16.75
N LEU A 210 4.44 -12.37 16.64
CA LEU A 210 5.59 -12.90 15.91
C LEU A 210 5.57 -12.53 14.43
N ILE A 211 4.43 -12.64 13.75
CA ILE A 211 4.29 -12.27 12.34
C ILE A 211 4.49 -10.77 12.16
N ILE A 212 3.92 -9.95 13.04
CA ILE A 212 4.10 -8.49 13.04
C ILE A 212 5.58 -8.13 13.08
N GLU A 213 6.34 -8.74 14.00
CA GLU A 213 7.78 -8.50 14.09
C GLU A 213 8.55 -9.10 12.90
N GLU A 214 8.15 -10.28 12.39
CA GLU A 214 8.82 -10.98 11.29
C GLU A 214 8.80 -10.17 10.00
N TYR A 215 7.64 -9.58 9.69
CA TYR A 215 7.45 -8.72 8.52
C TYR A 215 7.74 -7.25 8.82
N SER A 216 8.22 -6.93 10.03
CA SER A 216 8.48 -5.55 10.48
C SER A 216 7.28 -4.63 10.24
N LEU A 217 6.08 -5.13 10.51
CA LEU A 217 4.85 -4.39 10.32
C LEU A 217 4.77 -3.20 11.30
N PRO A 218 4.09 -2.11 10.90
CA PRO A 218 3.97 -0.93 11.75
C PRO A 218 3.33 -1.23 13.11
N GLY A 219 3.97 -0.78 14.18
CA GLY A 219 3.45 -0.89 15.54
C GLY A 219 2.49 0.23 15.92
N ASN A 220 2.54 0.65 17.19
CA ASN A 220 1.73 1.75 17.71
C ASN A 220 2.01 3.09 17.00
N PHE A 221 0.97 3.90 16.83
CA PHE A 221 1.10 5.25 16.26
C PHE A 221 2.03 6.15 17.09
N PRO A 222 2.96 6.87 16.46
CA PRO A 222 3.82 7.84 17.14
C PRO A 222 3.00 8.89 17.93
N PRO A 223 3.51 9.42 19.05
CA PRO A 223 2.80 10.44 19.85
C PRO A 223 2.37 11.66 19.04
N GLY A 224 3.20 12.08 18.08
CA GLY A 224 2.90 13.22 17.21
C GLY A 224 1.70 12.99 16.30
N VAL A 225 1.48 11.76 15.84
CA VAL A 225 0.31 11.37 15.02
C VAL A 225 -0.95 11.42 15.88
N ARG A 226 -0.91 10.81 17.08
CA ARG A 226 -2.05 10.79 18.02
C ARG A 226 -2.47 12.20 18.44
N GLN A 227 -1.51 13.10 18.66
CA GLN A 227 -1.79 14.48 19.03
C GLN A 227 -2.48 15.26 17.89
N GLU A 228 -2.05 15.05 16.64
CA GLU A 228 -2.68 15.65 15.46
C GLU A 228 -4.14 15.21 15.33
N THR A 229 -4.40 13.90 15.46
CA THR A 229 -5.75 13.34 15.39
C THR A 229 -6.69 13.83 16.48
N ALA A 230 -6.17 14.04 17.70
CA ALA A 230 -6.97 14.52 18.84
C ALA A 230 -7.52 15.93 18.63
N GLY A 231 -6.87 16.75 17.79
CA GLY A 231 -7.28 18.13 17.51
C GLY A 231 -8.46 18.28 16.55
N PHE A 232 -8.86 17.22 15.84
CA PHE A 232 -9.92 17.30 14.84
C PHE A 232 -11.32 17.39 15.46
N SER A 233 -12.12 18.29 14.88
CA SER A 233 -13.54 18.46 15.20
C SER A 233 -14.37 17.35 14.56
N PRO A 234 -15.34 16.77 15.29
CA PRO A 234 -16.30 15.81 14.72
C PRO A 234 -17.42 16.48 13.90
N LYS A 235 -17.52 17.82 13.91
CA LYS A 235 -18.54 18.53 13.15
C LYS A 235 -18.13 18.62 11.67
N ALA A 236 -18.94 18.04 10.80
CA ALA A 236 -18.84 18.25 9.37
C ALA A 236 -19.13 19.72 8.99
N SER A 237 -18.39 20.23 8.01
CA SER A 237 -18.57 21.59 7.48
C SER A 237 -19.17 21.53 6.07
N LEU A 238 -20.19 22.36 5.81
CA LEU A 238 -20.79 22.51 4.49
C LEU A 238 -19.96 23.41 3.55
N GLN A 239 -18.93 24.09 4.06
CA GLN A 239 -18.19 25.08 3.29
C GLN A 239 -17.53 24.46 2.05
N ASN A 240 -17.88 24.97 0.87
CA ASN A 240 -17.42 24.47 -0.45
C ASN A 240 -17.79 23.00 -0.74
N ARG A 241 -18.89 22.50 -0.17
CA ARG A 241 -19.40 21.15 -0.41
C ARG A 241 -20.82 21.18 -0.94
N VAL A 242 -21.13 20.24 -1.83
CA VAL A 242 -22.49 19.98 -2.29
C VAL A 242 -23.29 19.33 -1.16
N ASP A 243 -24.50 19.81 -0.92
CA ASP A 243 -25.39 19.25 0.10
C ASP A 243 -26.18 18.05 -0.46
N CYS A 244 -25.74 16.84 -0.12
CA CYS A 244 -26.38 15.60 -0.53
C CYS A 244 -27.22 14.97 0.60
N ARG A 245 -27.42 15.66 1.74
CA ARG A 245 -28.13 15.10 2.92
C ARG A 245 -29.59 14.75 2.68
N LYS A 246 -30.17 15.20 1.57
CA LYS A 246 -31.55 14.87 1.17
C LYS A 246 -31.66 13.60 0.32
N LEU A 247 -30.55 13.08 -0.19
CA LEU A 247 -30.53 11.83 -0.95
C LEU A 247 -30.69 10.65 0.01
N MET A 248 -31.52 9.67 -0.37
CA MET A 248 -31.62 8.42 0.37
C MET A 248 -30.31 7.65 0.22
N THR A 249 -29.51 7.67 1.28
CA THR A 249 -28.14 7.16 1.31
C THR A 249 -28.03 5.98 2.28
N VAL A 250 -27.37 4.89 1.89
CA VAL A 250 -27.13 3.74 2.77
C VAL A 250 -25.68 3.30 2.72
N THR A 251 -25.20 2.69 3.81
CA THR A 251 -23.97 1.89 3.81
C THR A 251 -24.33 0.40 3.83
N ILE A 252 -23.54 -0.45 3.17
CA ILE A 252 -23.79 -1.90 3.10
C ILE A 252 -22.46 -2.63 3.34
N ASP A 253 -22.29 -3.17 4.54
CA ASP A 253 -21.00 -3.70 4.99
C ASP A 253 -21.14 -5.05 5.69
N GLY A 254 -20.01 -5.63 6.10
CA GLY A 254 -20.01 -6.80 6.99
C GLY A 254 -20.54 -6.44 8.38
N GLU A 255 -21.10 -7.42 9.09
CA GLU A 255 -21.69 -7.26 10.42
C GLU A 255 -20.70 -6.65 11.43
N THR A 256 -19.43 -7.03 11.32
CA THR A 256 -18.32 -6.64 12.22
C THR A 256 -17.61 -5.35 11.82
N ALA A 257 -17.92 -4.77 10.66
CA ALA A 257 -17.30 -3.54 10.16
C ALA A 257 -17.65 -2.34 11.05
N LYS A 258 -16.69 -1.43 11.25
CA LYS A 258 -16.83 -0.20 12.05
C LYS A 258 -16.45 1.07 11.27
N ASP A 259 -15.67 0.89 10.24
CA ASP A 259 -15.13 1.85 9.29
C ASP A 259 -15.94 1.75 7.98
N PHE A 260 -17.03 2.52 7.89
CA PHE A 260 -17.84 2.58 6.68
C PHE A 260 -17.27 3.64 5.76
N ASP A 261 -16.49 3.23 4.77
CA ASP A 261 -15.75 4.14 3.89
C ASP A 261 -16.57 4.60 2.68
N ASP A 262 -17.56 3.80 2.27
CA ASP A 262 -18.43 4.08 1.13
C ASP A 262 -19.92 4.04 1.51
N ALA A 263 -20.68 4.90 0.85
CA ALA A 263 -22.13 4.92 0.92
C ALA A 263 -22.72 5.13 -0.48
N VAL A 264 -23.92 4.62 -0.69
CA VAL A 264 -24.58 4.64 -2.00
C VAL A 264 -25.95 5.29 -1.92
N SER A 265 -26.24 6.13 -2.92
CA SER A 265 -27.58 6.64 -3.22
C SER A 265 -27.93 6.29 -4.66
N ILE A 266 -29.21 6.09 -4.96
CA ILE A 266 -29.64 5.76 -6.31
C ILE A 266 -30.95 6.46 -6.66
N GLU A 267 -31.07 6.88 -7.92
CA GLU A 267 -32.29 7.47 -8.45
C GLU A 267 -32.62 6.86 -9.81
N ARG A 268 -33.91 6.58 -10.04
CA ARG A 268 -34.42 6.21 -11.36
C ARG A 268 -34.83 7.48 -12.11
N THR A 269 -34.38 7.60 -13.35
CA THR A 269 -34.78 8.69 -14.25
C THR A 269 -35.66 8.15 -15.38
N GLU A 270 -36.25 9.04 -16.20
CA GLU A 270 -37.00 8.63 -17.39
C GLU A 270 -36.13 7.85 -18.40
N ASN A 271 -34.82 8.13 -18.40
CA ASN A 271 -33.86 7.65 -19.38
C ASN A 271 -32.86 6.61 -18.85
N GLY A 272 -32.96 6.25 -17.56
CA GLY A 272 -32.09 5.25 -16.94
C GLY A 272 -31.94 5.47 -15.44
N TYR A 273 -30.70 5.63 -14.98
CA TYR A 273 -30.36 5.61 -13.56
C TYR A 273 -29.29 6.67 -13.24
N ILE A 274 -29.32 7.20 -12.02
CA ILE A 274 -28.22 7.96 -11.43
C ILE A 274 -27.74 7.19 -10.21
N LEU A 275 -26.46 6.84 -10.20
CA LEU A 275 -25.78 6.23 -9.06
C LEU A 275 -24.85 7.26 -8.44
N TYR A 276 -24.98 7.46 -7.14
CA TYR A 276 -24.07 8.26 -6.36
C TYR A 276 -23.25 7.33 -5.46
N VAL A 277 -21.93 7.35 -5.63
CA VAL A 277 -21.00 6.69 -4.72
C VAL A 277 -20.31 7.76 -3.89
N HIS A 278 -20.57 7.77 -2.59
CA HIS A 278 -20.04 8.72 -1.62
C HIS A 278 -18.90 8.06 -0.84
N ILE A 279 -17.67 8.53 -1.02
CA ILE A 279 -16.50 8.01 -0.32
C ILE A 279 -16.13 8.96 0.82
N ALA A 280 -15.80 8.45 2.00
CA ALA A 280 -15.32 9.22 3.13
C ALA A 280 -14.16 10.15 2.72
N ASP A 281 -14.26 11.44 3.04
CA ASP A 281 -13.23 12.42 2.68
C ASP A 281 -12.06 12.39 3.68
N VAL A 282 -11.27 11.32 3.63
CA VAL A 282 -10.06 11.14 4.44
C VAL A 282 -9.06 12.27 4.19
N SER A 283 -8.96 12.73 2.93
CA SER A 283 -8.01 13.78 2.51
C SER A 283 -8.24 15.12 3.22
N HIS A 284 -9.47 15.39 3.66
CA HIS A 284 -9.78 16.56 4.48
C HIS A 284 -9.04 16.57 5.82
N TYR A 285 -8.87 15.40 6.43
CA TYR A 285 -8.24 15.25 7.76
C TYR A 285 -6.76 14.88 7.70
N VAL A 286 -6.25 14.51 6.53
CA VAL A 286 -4.87 14.07 6.33
C VAL A 286 -4.18 14.98 5.32
N PRO A 287 -3.76 16.20 5.72
CA PRO A 287 -3.10 17.13 4.83
C PRO A 287 -1.77 16.59 4.32
N TRP A 288 -1.41 16.96 3.10
CA TRP A 288 -0.14 16.61 2.50
C TRP A 288 1.06 17.02 3.38
N ASP A 289 2.02 16.12 3.53
CA ASP A 289 3.22 16.21 4.37
C ASP A 289 2.96 16.44 5.88
N SER A 290 1.74 16.19 6.37
CA SER A 290 1.47 16.14 7.81
C SER A 290 2.03 14.86 8.45
N LYS A 291 2.04 14.77 9.80
CA LYS A 291 2.56 13.56 10.46
C LYS A 291 1.66 12.36 10.16
N LEU A 292 0.35 12.60 10.06
CA LEU A 292 -0.63 11.58 9.64
C LEU A 292 -0.35 11.08 8.23
N ASP A 293 -0.12 11.99 7.28
CA ASP A 293 0.16 11.61 5.90
C ASP A 293 1.48 10.84 5.77
N MET A 294 2.55 11.30 6.42
CA MET A 294 3.83 10.59 6.44
C MET A 294 3.70 9.17 7.01
N GLU A 295 2.96 9.02 8.12
CA GLU A 295 2.69 7.71 8.73
C GLU A 295 1.82 6.84 7.81
N ALA A 296 0.75 7.38 7.23
CA ALA A 296 -0.13 6.65 6.32
C ALA A 296 0.63 6.16 5.08
N ARG A 297 1.49 7.00 4.48
CA ARG A 297 2.39 6.62 3.37
C ARG A 297 3.40 5.55 3.76
N GLN A 298 3.91 5.59 5.00
CA GLN A 298 4.81 4.56 5.52
C GLN A 298 4.10 3.21 5.73
N ARG A 299 2.85 3.23 6.22
CA ARG A 299 2.04 2.02 6.41
C ARG A 299 1.53 1.44 5.09
N GLY A 300 1.13 2.30 4.15
CA GLY A 300 0.64 1.97 2.81
C GLY A 300 -0.78 1.38 2.78
N THR A 301 -1.10 0.44 3.66
CA THR A 301 -2.42 -0.19 3.78
C THR A 301 -2.68 -0.65 5.21
N SER A 302 -3.94 -0.84 5.58
CA SER A 302 -4.30 -1.61 6.78
C SER A 302 -3.93 -3.08 6.58
N VAL A 303 -3.44 -3.74 7.64
CA VAL A 303 -3.09 -5.17 7.62
C VAL A 303 -4.08 -5.92 8.49
N TYR A 304 -4.85 -6.82 7.87
CA TYR A 304 -5.92 -7.57 8.52
C TYR A 304 -5.42 -8.97 8.92
N PHE A 305 -5.53 -9.27 10.22
CA PHE A 305 -5.33 -10.60 10.80
C PHE A 305 -6.69 -11.15 11.25
N PRO A 306 -6.82 -12.47 11.45
CA PRO A 306 -7.97 -13.03 12.14
C PRO A 306 -8.14 -12.34 13.51
N GLY A 307 -9.27 -11.63 13.69
CA GLY A 307 -9.61 -10.95 14.94
C GLY A 307 -8.80 -9.70 15.29
N ASN A 308 -7.85 -9.26 14.47
CA ASN A 308 -7.02 -8.08 14.75
C ASN A 308 -6.70 -7.29 13.47
N VAL A 309 -6.53 -5.98 13.59
CA VAL A 309 -6.16 -5.11 12.47
C VAL A 309 -5.03 -4.18 12.90
N ILE A 310 -4.02 -4.04 12.03
CA ILE A 310 -3.08 -2.93 12.11
C ILE A 310 -3.60 -1.86 11.16
N PRO A 311 -4.26 -0.80 11.68
CA PRO A 311 -4.90 0.17 10.81
C PRO A 311 -3.86 1.09 10.17
N MET A 312 -4.13 1.54 8.94
CA MET A 312 -3.35 2.56 8.25
C MET A 312 -3.48 3.93 8.93
N LEU A 313 -4.67 4.24 9.44
CA LEU A 313 -5.00 5.50 10.10
C LEU A 313 -5.39 5.25 11.56
N PRO A 314 -5.20 6.21 12.48
CA PRO A 314 -5.68 6.06 13.85
C PRO A 314 -7.20 5.82 13.90
N GLU A 315 -7.65 5.00 14.85
CA GLU A 315 -9.07 4.62 14.99
C GLU A 315 -10.03 5.81 15.09
N ARG A 316 -9.58 6.91 15.70
CA ARG A 316 -10.38 8.15 15.77
C ARG A 316 -10.70 8.72 14.38
N LEU A 317 -9.85 8.50 13.39
CA LEU A 317 -10.17 8.86 12.00
C LEU A 317 -11.03 7.80 11.35
N SER A 318 -10.56 6.55 11.29
CA SER A 318 -11.22 5.48 10.54
C SER A 318 -12.61 5.14 11.09
N ASN A 319 -12.75 5.00 12.40
CA ASN A 319 -13.96 4.45 13.03
C ASN A 319 -14.96 5.53 13.51
N ASP A 320 -14.57 6.80 13.48
CA ASP A 320 -15.40 7.91 14.00
C ASP A 320 -15.55 9.04 12.98
N LEU A 321 -14.48 9.79 12.71
CA LEU A 321 -14.55 11.02 11.90
C LEU A 321 -14.83 10.78 10.41
N CYS A 322 -14.26 9.71 9.85
CA CYS A 322 -14.44 9.33 8.45
C CYS A 322 -15.56 8.32 8.23
N SER A 323 -15.81 7.44 9.22
CA SER A 323 -16.86 6.42 9.12
C SER A 323 -18.22 7.05 8.85
N LEU A 324 -18.88 6.59 7.78
CA LEU A 324 -20.17 7.07 7.27
C LEU A 324 -21.36 6.53 8.08
N VAL A 325 -21.27 6.64 9.41
CA VAL A 325 -22.28 6.17 10.36
C VAL A 325 -23.65 6.82 10.11
N PRO A 326 -24.75 6.08 10.34
CA PRO A 326 -26.09 6.57 10.06
C PRO A 326 -26.47 7.76 10.95
N HIS A 327 -27.31 8.64 10.41
CA HIS A 327 -27.90 9.81 11.05
C HIS A 327 -26.90 10.88 11.50
N MET A 328 -25.68 10.84 10.99
CA MET A 328 -24.66 11.84 11.25
C MET A 328 -24.16 12.47 9.95
N ASP A 329 -23.99 13.79 9.99
CA ASP A 329 -23.41 14.52 8.87
C ASP A 329 -21.93 14.13 8.70
N ARG A 330 -21.57 13.72 7.49
CA ARG A 330 -20.22 13.26 7.13
C ARG A 330 -19.76 13.87 5.81
N MET A 331 -18.48 14.25 5.79
CA MET A 331 -17.85 14.82 4.61
C MET A 331 -17.40 13.70 3.68
N THR A 332 -17.75 13.82 2.41
CA THR A 332 -17.47 12.84 1.39
C THR A 332 -16.91 13.47 0.13
N VAL A 333 -16.31 12.64 -0.71
CA VAL A 333 -16.09 12.91 -2.13
C VAL A 333 -17.07 12.02 -2.89
N THR A 334 -17.94 12.62 -3.69
CA THR A 334 -18.98 11.91 -4.44
C THR A 334 -18.59 11.74 -5.90
N ALA A 335 -18.76 10.51 -6.39
CA ALA A 335 -18.86 10.19 -7.81
C ALA A 335 -20.34 10.05 -8.18
N GLU A 336 -20.87 11.02 -8.93
CA GLU A 336 -22.20 10.97 -9.53
C GLU A 336 -22.07 10.40 -10.94
N MET A 337 -22.81 9.34 -11.24
CA MET A 337 -22.71 8.61 -12.51
C MET A 337 -24.10 8.40 -13.10
N HIS A 338 -24.28 8.83 -14.35
CA HIS A 338 -25.52 8.69 -15.10
C HIS A 338 -25.42 7.51 -16.04
N PHE A 339 -26.41 6.64 -16.01
CA PHE A 339 -26.50 5.45 -16.85
C PHE A 339 -27.77 5.47 -17.70
N ASP A 340 -27.67 4.97 -18.92
CA ASP A 340 -28.84 4.69 -19.76
C ASP A 340 -29.60 3.42 -19.28
N LYS A 341 -30.71 3.09 -19.97
CA LYS A 341 -31.51 1.89 -19.68
C LYS A 341 -30.78 0.56 -19.90
N ASN A 342 -29.59 0.58 -20.50
CA ASN A 342 -28.77 -0.61 -20.77
C ASN A 342 -27.58 -0.72 -19.81
N GLY A 343 -27.46 0.18 -18.84
CA GLY A 343 -26.32 0.24 -17.91
C GLY A 343 -25.04 0.79 -18.54
N VAL A 344 -25.15 1.55 -19.63
CA VAL A 344 -24.01 2.27 -20.22
C VAL A 344 -23.88 3.63 -19.56
N MET A 345 -22.69 3.95 -19.04
CA MET A 345 -22.40 5.25 -18.44
C MET A 345 -22.39 6.33 -19.51
N ILE A 346 -23.27 7.33 -19.38
CA ILE A 346 -23.45 8.43 -20.34
C ILE A 346 -22.86 9.75 -19.85
N ASP A 347 -22.82 9.96 -18.53
CA ASP A 347 -22.24 11.16 -17.92
C ASP A 347 -21.71 10.89 -16.51
N LYS A 348 -20.82 11.77 -16.02
CA LYS A 348 -20.23 11.67 -14.69
C LYS A 348 -19.76 13.01 -14.15
N ALA A 349 -19.91 13.20 -12.84
CA ALA A 349 -19.40 14.35 -12.11
C ALA A 349 -18.72 13.92 -10.80
N PHE A 350 -17.73 14.71 -10.36
CA PHE A 350 -17.00 14.48 -9.11
C PHE A 350 -16.95 15.77 -8.30
N TYR A 351 -17.30 15.69 -7.02
CA TYR A 351 -17.33 16.87 -6.15
C TYR A 351 -17.21 16.49 -4.67
N THR A 352 -16.71 17.41 -3.87
CA THR A 352 -16.78 17.32 -2.41
C THR A 352 -18.20 17.57 -1.94
N SER A 353 -18.67 16.76 -1.00
CA SER A 353 -20.07 16.73 -0.56
C SER A 353 -20.21 16.49 0.94
N ILE A 354 -21.41 16.72 1.45
CA ILE A 354 -21.84 16.28 2.77
C ILE A 354 -23.05 15.36 2.62
N ILE A 355 -23.04 14.24 3.32
CA ILE A 355 -24.15 13.28 3.37
C ILE A 355 -24.61 13.09 4.81
N ASN A 356 -25.80 12.52 4.97
CA ASN A 356 -26.30 11.99 6.22
C ASN A 356 -26.84 10.59 5.89
N SER A 357 -26.06 9.55 6.20
CA SER A 357 -26.47 8.17 5.88
C SER A 357 -27.78 7.84 6.58
N ASN A 358 -28.76 7.33 5.86
CA ASN A 358 -30.09 7.05 6.40
C ASN A 358 -30.15 5.71 7.14
N GLU A 359 -29.35 4.73 6.74
CA GLU A 359 -29.37 3.41 7.33
C GLU A 359 -28.02 2.70 7.14
N ARG A 360 -27.62 1.91 8.14
CA ARG A 360 -26.53 0.94 8.00
C ARG A 360 -27.13 -0.43 7.75
N LEU A 361 -26.90 -0.96 6.56
CA LEU A 361 -27.31 -2.31 6.18
C LEU A 361 -26.11 -3.26 6.27
N THR A 362 -26.40 -4.56 6.39
CA THR A 362 -25.39 -5.61 6.22
C THR A 362 -25.62 -6.39 4.95
N TYR A 363 -24.57 -7.01 4.40
CA TYR A 363 -24.69 -7.89 3.25
C TYR A 363 -25.75 -8.99 3.47
N THR A 364 -25.82 -9.55 4.68
CA THR A 364 -26.83 -10.55 5.05
C THR A 364 -28.26 -9.99 5.01
N SER A 365 -28.48 -8.79 5.57
CA SER A 365 -29.79 -8.14 5.53
C SER A 365 -30.24 -7.86 4.09
N VAL A 366 -29.34 -7.34 3.25
CA VAL A 366 -29.67 -7.01 1.85
C VAL A 366 -29.95 -8.26 1.03
N LYS A 367 -29.17 -9.34 1.23
CA LYS A 367 -29.46 -10.66 0.65
C LYS A 367 -30.86 -11.14 1.03
N LYS A 368 -31.23 -11.04 2.32
CA LYS A 368 -32.58 -11.42 2.78
C LYS A 368 -33.68 -10.58 2.12
N VAL A 369 -33.46 -9.27 1.99
CA VAL A 369 -34.44 -8.35 1.38
C VAL A 369 -34.63 -8.61 -0.11
N LEU A 370 -33.53 -8.74 -0.87
CA LEU A 370 -33.55 -8.80 -2.33
C LEU A 370 -33.52 -10.23 -2.88
N GLY A 371 -32.70 -11.10 -2.32
CA GLY A 371 -32.51 -12.48 -2.80
C GLY A 371 -33.55 -13.43 -2.25
N ASP A 372 -33.61 -13.56 -0.92
CA ASP A 372 -34.53 -14.50 -0.26
C ASP A 372 -35.98 -13.97 -0.24
N LYS A 373 -36.14 -12.67 -0.51
CA LYS A 373 -37.38 -11.89 -0.40
C LYS A 373 -38.09 -12.13 0.95
N ASP A 374 -37.32 -12.20 2.03
CA ASP A 374 -37.79 -12.46 3.40
C ASP A 374 -38.83 -11.43 3.84
N ARG A 375 -39.96 -11.90 4.39
CA ARG A 375 -41.11 -11.04 4.70
C ARG A 375 -40.82 -10.07 5.84
N ASP A 376 -40.12 -10.52 6.88
CA ASP A 376 -39.89 -9.72 8.08
C ASP A 376 -38.80 -8.68 7.84
N GLU A 377 -37.72 -9.07 7.15
CA GLU A 377 -36.64 -8.15 6.78
C GLU A 377 -37.12 -7.09 5.77
N ARG A 378 -37.96 -7.48 4.79
CA ARG A 378 -38.58 -6.52 3.86
C ARG A 378 -39.54 -5.56 4.57
N LYS A 379 -40.26 -6.03 5.60
CA LYS A 379 -41.11 -5.14 6.41
C LYS A 379 -40.27 -4.17 7.22
N LYS A 380 -39.16 -4.62 7.80
CA LYS A 380 -38.20 -3.79 8.55
C LYS A 380 -37.64 -2.65 7.69
N TYR A 381 -37.17 -2.96 6.49
CA TYR A 381 -36.61 -1.97 5.55
C TYR A 381 -37.62 -1.50 4.50
N GLY A 382 -38.92 -1.50 4.83
CA GLY A 382 -40.01 -1.15 3.91
C GLY A 382 -39.81 0.20 3.20
N HIS A 383 -39.18 1.16 3.89
CA HIS A 383 -38.89 2.51 3.39
C HIS A 383 -37.73 2.57 2.38
N LEU A 384 -36.89 1.53 2.29
CA LEU A 384 -35.75 1.43 1.35
C LEU A 384 -36.01 0.46 0.20
N LEU A 385 -37.13 -0.27 0.20
CA LEU A 385 -37.37 -1.33 -0.77
C LEU A 385 -37.30 -0.83 -2.22
N LYS A 386 -37.84 0.36 -2.49
CA LYS A 386 -37.80 0.96 -3.82
C LYS A 386 -36.35 1.20 -4.27
N ASP A 387 -35.52 1.78 -3.41
CA ASP A 387 -34.13 2.09 -3.72
C ASP A 387 -33.31 0.81 -3.89
N LEU A 388 -33.51 -0.18 -3.02
CA LEU A 388 -32.86 -1.49 -3.13
C LEU A 388 -33.25 -2.25 -4.40
N ASP A 389 -34.52 -2.20 -4.81
CA ASP A 389 -34.97 -2.81 -6.07
C ASP A 389 -34.34 -2.07 -7.28
N ILE A 390 -34.18 -0.75 -7.23
CA ILE A 390 -33.46 0.03 -8.29
C ILE A 390 -31.97 -0.32 -8.31
N MET A 391 -31.34 -0.53 -7.14
CA MET A 391 -29.95 -0.98 -7.06
C MET A 391 -29.77 -2.36 -7.71
N GLU A 392 -30.68 -3.31 -7.44
CA GLU A 392 -30.69 -4.63 -8.07
C GLU A 392 -30.82 -4.55 -9.60
N GLU A 393 -31.72 -3.69 -10.10
CA GLU A 393 -31.88 -3.43 -11.54
C GLU A 393 -30.56 -2.93 -12.17
N LEU A 394 -29.97 -1.87 -11.61
CA LEU A 394 -28.75 -1.27 -12.18
C LEU A 394 -27.55 -2.22 -12.09
N TYR A 395 -27.34 -2.87 -10.95
CA TYR A 395 -26.27 -3.86 -10.77
C TYR A 395 -26.35 -4.97 -11.83
N THR A 396 -27.54 -5.51 -12.08
CA THR A 396 -27.74 -6.56 -13.09
C THR A 396 -27.30 -6.11 -14.47
N LEU A 397 -27.58 -4.85 -14.84
CA LEU A 397 -27.15 -4.26 -16.11
C LEU A 397 -25.63 -4.07 -16.16
N LEU A 398 -25.01 -3.52 -15.11
CA LEU A 398 -23.56 -3.32 -15.01
C LEU A 398 -22.81 -4.65 -15.13
N ARG A 399 -23.26 -5.67 -14.40
CA ARG A 399 -22.70 -7.02 -14.44
C ARG A 399 -22.72 -7.61 -15.85
N LYS A 400 -23.86 -7.48 -16.54
CA LYS A 400 -24.02 -7.95 -17.92
C LYS A 400 -23.03 -7.25 -18.87
N GLN A 401 -22.82 -5.93 -18.71
CA GLN A 401 -21.84 -5.20 -19.51
C GLN A 401 -20.40 -5.65 -19.20
N ARG A 402 -20.05 -5.86 -17.92
CA ARG A 402 -18.73 -6.37 -17.53
C ARG A 402 -18.41 -7.72 -18.15
N ILE A 403 -19.35 -8.68 -18.09
CA ILE A 403 -19.18 -10.00 -18.70
C ILE A 403 -19.03 -9.87 -20.22
N LYS A 404 -19.84 -9.03 -20.87
CA LYS A 404 -19.74 -8.78 -22.31
C LYS A 404 -18.38 -8.19 -22.72
N ARG A 405 -17.74 -7.39 -21.86
CA ARG A 405 -16.37 -6.86 -22.06
C ARG A 405 -15.26 -7.90 -21.83
N GLY A 406 -15.59 -9.13 -21.41
CA GLY A 406 -14.63 -10.20 -21.16
C GLY A 406 -14.10 -10.24 -19.73
N SER A 407 -14.81 -9.65 -18.76
CA SER A 407 -14.46 -9.81 -17.34
C SER A 407 -14.52 -11.29 -16.96
N LEU A 408 -13.45 -11.79 -16.35
CA LEU A 408 -13.40 -13.11 -15.75
C LEU A 408 -13.95 -13.01 -14.32
N ASP A 409 -14.85 -13.92 -13.96
CA ASP A 409 -15.39 -14.05 -12.61
C ASP A 409 -14.95 -15.38 -12.05
N PHE A 410 -13.94 -15.36 -11.18
CA PHE A 410 -13.47 -16.55 -10.49
C PHE A 410 -14.13 -16.57 -9.10
N ASP A 411 -15.10 -17.45 -8.89
CA ASP A 411 -15.60 -17.76 -7.54
C ASP A 411 -14.59 -18.68 -6.83
N LEU A 412 -13.47 -18.10 -6.42
CA LEU A 412 -12.48 -18.81 -5.62
C LEU A 412 -12.97 -18.87 -4.18
N PRO A 413 -13.02 -20.06 -3.54
CA PRO A 413 -13.42 -20.15 -2.15
C PRO A 413 -12.38 -19.46 -1.25
N GLU A 414 -12.79 -18.38 -0.62
CA GLU A 414 -11.99 -17.71 0.41
C GLU A 414 -12.31 -18.31 1.80
N PRO A 415 -11.30 -18.55 2.65
CA PRO A 415 -11.53 -19.05 4.01
C PRO A 415 -11.92 -17.91 4.96
N GLU A 416 -12.99 -18.11 5.72
CA GLU A 416 -13.37 -17.27 6.86
C GLU A 416 -13.01 -17.99 8.16
N ILE A 417 -12.23 -17.35 9.03
CA ILE A 417 -11.75 -17.92 10.29
C ILE A 417 -12.61 -17.38 11.42
N LEU A 418 -13.37 -18.27 12.08
CA LEU A 418 -14.13 -17.95 13.28
C LEU A 418 -13.25 -18.14 14.51
N LEU A 419 -13.23 -17.14 15.39
CA LEU A 419 -12.49 -17.16 16.64
C LEU A 419 -13.46 -17.23 17.83
N ASP A 420 -13.10 -18.01 18.84
CA ASP A 420 -13.80 -18.04 20.13
C ASP A 420 -13.53 -16.75 20.94
N ILE A 421 -14.15 -16.63 22.13
CA ILE A 421 -13.97 -15.46 23.01
C ILE A 421 -12.55 -15.31 23.56
N GLN A 422 -11.74 -16.37 23.51
CA GLN A 422 -10.32 -16.37 23.88
C GLN A 422 -9.40 -16.08 22.68
N GLY A 423 -9.94 -15.96 21.47
CA GLY A 423 -9.20 -15.71 20.23
C GLY A 423 -8.64 -16.98 19.57
N ASN A 424 -9.07 -18.18 19.98
CA ASN A 424 -8.66 -19.43 19.33
C ASN A 424 -9.53 -19.73 18.10
N PRO A 425 -8.96 -20.30 17.02
CA PRO A 425 -9.75 -20.75 15.88
C PRO A 425 -10.76 -21.83 16.28
N GLU A 426 -12.05 -21.51 16.15
CA GLU A 426 -13.16 -22.44 16.40
C GLU A 426 -13.53 -23.21 15.12
N ALA A 427 -13.57 -22.50 13.99
CA ALA A 427 -13.91 -23.08 12.68
C ALA A 427 -13.29 -22.31 11.52
N ILE A 428 -13.14 -22.99 10.38
CA ILE A 428 -12.80 -22.39 9.08
C ILE A 428 -13.96 -22.67 8.14
N LEU A 429 -14.64 -21.61 7.70
CA LEU A 429 -15.79 -21.67 6.80
C LEU A 429 -15.40 -21.16 5.41
N LYS A 430 -16.23 -21.45 4.40
CA LYS A 430 -16.14 -20.78 3.11
C LYS A 430 -16.85 -19.43 3.24
N ALA A 431 -16.14 -18.34 2.96
CA ALA A 431 -16.74 -17.01 2.90
C ALA A 431 -17.87 -16.98 1.88
N GLU A 432 -19.03 -16.45 2.27
CA GLU A 432 -20.18 -16.37 1.40
C GLU A 432 -20.15 -15.09 0.55
N ARG A 433 -19.99 -15.23 -0.76
CA ARG A 433 -20.19 -14.12 -1.71
C ARG A 433 -21.60 -14.15 -2.27
N ASN A 434 -22.46 -13.26 -1.78
CA ASN A 434 -23.86 -13.16 -2.18
C ASN A 434 -24.17 -11.93 -3.07
N LEU A 435 -25.44 -11.74 -3.44
CA LEU A 435 -25.85 -10.65 -4.35
C LEU A 435 -25.49 -9.26 -3.83
N ALA A 436 -25.54 -9.03 -2.52
CA ALA A 436 -25.26 -7.72 -1.94
C ALA A 436 -23.78 -7.37 -2.07
N HIS A 437 -22.89 -8.35 -1.89
CA HIS A 437 -21.46 -8.20 -2.13
C HIS A 437 -21.18 -7.85 -3.60
N MET A 438 -21.78 -8.60 -4.53
CA MET A 438 -21.58 -8.35 -5.97
C MET A 438 -22.15 -7.00 -6.42
N MET A 439 -23.26 -6.57 -5.82
CA MET A 439 -23.90 -5.28 -6.09
C MET A 439 -23.00 -4.11 -5.71
N ILE A 440 -22.48 -4.09 -4.49
CA ILE A 440 -21.53 -3.05 -4.04
C ILE A 440 -20.22 -3.14 -4.84
N GLU A 441 -19.69 -4.33 -5.10
CA GLU A 441 -18.50 -4.53 -5.94
C GLU A 441 -18.65 -3.85 -7.30
N ASP A 442 -19.75 -4.08 -8.02
CA ASP A 442 -19.96 -3.50 -9.35
C ASP A 442 -20.17 -1.98 -9.30
N PHE A 443 -20.77 -1.44 -8.22
CA PHE A 443 -20.88 0.01 -8.02
C PHE A 443 -19.52 0.65 -7.76
N MET A 444 -18.68 0.03 -6.92
CA MET A 444 -17.32 0.51 -6.66
C MET A 444 -16.44 0.40 -7.92
N ILE A 445 -16.58 -0.66 -8.72
CA ILE A 445 -15.89 -0.79 -10.00
C ILE A 445 -16.33 0.31 -10.96
N ALA A 446 -17.64 0.60 -11.05
CA ALA A 446 -18.13 1.68 -11.90
C ALA A 446 -17.56 3.05 -11.47
N ALA A 447 -17.51 3.34 -10.17
CA ALA A 447 -16.89 4.55 -9.64
C ALA A 447 -15.39 4.62 -9.96
N ASN A 448 -14.65 3.53 -9.76
CA ASN A 448 -13.22 3.45 -10.07
C ASN A 448 -12.92 3.62 -11.56
N GLU A 449 -13.71 3.00 -12.45
CA GLU A 449 -13.62 3.20 -13.90
C GLU A 449 -13.92 4.67 -14.28
N ALA A 450 -14.93 5.28 -13.65
CA ALA A 450 -15.30 6.67 -13.86
C ALA A 450 -14.16 7.62 -13.47
N VAL A 451 -13.61 7.48 -12.27
CA VAL A 451 -12.50 8.30 -11.76
C VAL A 451 -11.24 8.09 -12.60
N GLY A 452 -10.84 6.85 -12.85
CA GLY A 452 -9.64 6.51 -13.62
C GLY A 452 -9.67 7.13 -15.02
N SER A 453 -10.80 6.98 -15.73
CA SER A 453 -11.00 7.58 -17.06
C SER A 453 -11.03 9.12 -17.03
N HIS A 454 -11.54 9.73 -15.95
CA HIS A 454 -11.57 11.20 -15.84
C HIS A 454 -10.17 11.79 -15.64
N ILE A 455 -9.42 11.22 -14.70
CA ILE A 455 -8.03 11.63 -14.41
C ILE A 455 -7.13 11.41 -15.63
N GLU A 456 -7.29 10.28 -16.34
CA GLU A 456 -6.55 9.99 -17.56
C GLU A 456 -6.78 11.05 -18.64
N LYS A 457 -8.05 11.43 -18.89
CA LYS A 457 -8.40 12.49 -19.86
C LYS A 457 -7.79 13.84 -19.50
N LEU A 458 -7.65 14.15 -18.21
CA LEU A 458 -7.01 15.38 -17.73
C LEU A 458 -5.48 15.32 -17.79
N GLY A 459 -4.88 14.15 -18.02
CA GLY A 459 -3.43 13.97 -18.04
C GLY A 459 -2.76 14.21 -16.68
N ILE A 460 -3.52 14.06 -15.58
CA ILE A 460 -3.01 14.26 -14.23
C ILE A 460 -2.20 13.01 -13.83
N PRO A 461 -0.92 13.16 -13.41
CA PRO A 461 -0.15 12.04 -12.88
C PRO A 461 -0.85 11.41 -11.69
N SER A 462 -1.11 10.10 -11.73
CA SER A 462 -1.88 9.38 -10.72
C SER A 462 -1.43 7.92 -10.60
N LEU A 463 -1.79 7.29 -9.48
CA LEU A 463 -1.53 5.88 -9.24
C LEU A 463 -2.67 5.05 -9.84
N TYR A 464 -2.34 4.20 -10.81
CA TYR A 464 -3.30 3.28 -11.43
C TYR A 464 -3.11 1.86 -10.89
N ARG A 465 -4.23 1.16 -10.67
CA ARG A 465 -4.23 -0.29 -10.43
C ARG A 465 -4.16 -1.02 -11.77
N VAL A 466 -2.96 -1.42 -12.17
CA VAL A 466 -2.72 -2.08 -13.46
C VAL A 466 -2.54 -3.58 -13.28
N HIS A 467 -3.15 -4.36 -14.17
CA HIS A 467 -2.87 -5.78 -14.35
C HIS A 467 -2.28 -5.98 -15.75
N GLU A 468 -1.02 -6.38 -15.82
CA GLU A 468 -0.34 -6.58 -17.11
C GLU A 468 -0.89 -7.80 -17.85
N LYS A 469 -0.70 -7.84 -19.17
CA LYS A 469 -1.04 -9.01 -19.95
C LYS A 469 -0.23 -10.22 -19.45
N PRO A 470 -0.83 -11.42 -19.40
CA PRO A 470 -0.09 -12.62 -19.03
C PRO A 470 1.12 -12.83 -19.96
N ASP A 471 2.21 -13.36 -19.39
CA ASP A 471 3.38 -13.76 -20.17
C ASP A 471 2.97 -14.84 -21.20
N THR A 472 3.33 -14.62 -22.46
CA THR A 472 3.11 -15.57 -23.56
C THR A 472 3.60 -16.97 -23.25
N ALA A 473 4.75 -17.13 -22.56
CA ALA A 473 5.27 -18.44 -22.19
C ALA A 473 4.33 -19.18 -21.23
N LYS A 474 3.81 -18.46 -20.22
CA LYS A 474 2.82 -19.02 -19.27
C LYS A 474 1.50 -19.39 -19.95
N LEU A 475 1.09 -18.63 -20.97
CA LEU A 475 -0.09 -18.97 -21.77
C LEU A 475 0.12 -20.25 -22.59
N GLU A 476 1.29 -20.45 -23.20
CA GLU A 476 1.61 -21.69 -23.92
C GLU A 476 1.59 -22.91 -22.99
N GLU A 477 2.06 -22.77 -21.74
CA GLU A 477 2.00 -23.83 -20.72
C GLU A 477 0.57 -24.22 -20.34
N LEU A 478 -0.38 -23.28 -20.40
CA LEU A 478 -1.79 -23.54 -20.08
C LEU A 478 -2.56 -24.20 -21.23
N LYS A 479 -2.15 -24.02 -22.50
CA LYS A 479 -2.87 -24.54 -23.66
C LYS A 479 -3.11 -26.06 -23.62
N PRO A 480 -2.13 -26.92 -23.26
CA PRO A 480 -2.36 -28.35 -23.14
C PRO A 480 -3.45 -28.70 -22.11
N ILE A 481 -3.52 -27.96 -21.00
CA ILE A 481 -4.53 -28.18 -19.95
C ILE A 481 -5.93 -27.90 -20.51
N PHE A 482 -6.12 -26.75 -21.17
CA PHE A 482 -7.41 -26.42 -21.78
C PHE A 482 -7.82 -27.35 -22.92
N ASN A 483 -6.85 -27.88 -23.68
CA ASN A 483 -7.12 -28.86 -24.74
C ASN A 483 -7.41 -30.27 -24.21
N SER A 484 -7.13 -30.53 -22.93
CA SER A 484 -7.36 -31.83 -22.27
C SER A 484 -8.64 -31.90 -21.44
N LEU A 485 -9.28 -30.74 -21.23
CA LEU A 485 -10.63 -30.59 -20.64
C LEU A 485 -11.68 -30.65 -21.75
#